data_AF-A0A4U9UEW3-F1
#
_entry.id   AF-A0A4U9UEW3-F1
#
_cell.length_a   1.000
_cell.length_b   1.000
_cell.length_c   1.000
_cell.angle_alpha   90.00
_cell.angle_beta   90.00
_cell.angle_gamma   90.00
#
_symmetry.space_group_name_H-M   'P 1'
#
loop_
_entity.id
_entity.type
_entity.pdbx_description
1 polymer ?
#
loop_
_entity_poly.entity_id
_entity_poly.type
_entity_poly.pdbx_seq_one_letter_code
_entity_poly.pdbx_strand_id
1 'polypeptide(L)'
;MCFIHGCRVSEINRWRLSDIDLEGKSIYIHRLKNGFSTIHPLYAKEHKALRAWLKVRRTYRGAESDWLFLSEKGNHLSRQRIYWLMRHYSELAGLEV
;
A
#
# COMPACT_ATOMS: atom_id res chain seq x y z
N MET A 1 0.04 6.56 3.03
CA MET A 1 0.53 5.24 3.47
C MET A 1 2.04 5.19 3.58
N CYS A 2 2.83 5.26 2.50
CA CYS A 2 4.31 5.15 2.58
C CYS A 2 4.94 6.14 3.57
N PHE A 3 4.64 7.43 3.39
CA PHE A 3 5.17 8.51 4.21
C PHE A 3 4.62 8.46 5.65
N ILE A 4 3.31 8.33 5.80
CA ILE A 4 2.60 8.38 7.08
C ILE A 4 3.09 7.28 8.05
N HIS A 5 3.37 6.08 7.53
CA HIS A 5 3.86 4.97 8.35
C HIS A 5 5.38 4.77 8.27
N GLY A 6 6.11 5.67 7.60
CA GLY A 6 7.57 5.55 7.42
C GLY A 6 7.99 4.22 6.82
N CYS A 7 7.23 3.70 5.86
CA CYS A 7 7.44 2.37 5.29
C CYS A 7 8.41 2.43 4.11
N ARG A 8 9.31 1.45 4.04
CA ARG A 8 10.14 1.20 2.86
C ARG A 8 9.26 0.67 1.73
N VAL A 9 9.62 0.94 0.48
CA VAL A 9 8.90 0.41 -0.70
C VAL A 9 8.77 -1.12 -0.66
N SER A 10 9.80 -1.80 -0.14
CA SER A 10 9.85 -3.26 0.02
C SER A 10 8.99 -3.82 1.17
N GLU A 11 8.46 -2.96 2.04
CA GLU A 11 7.49 -3.34 3.08
C GLU A 11 6.07 -3.25 2.50
N ILE A 12 5.78 -2.12 1.83
CA ILE A 12 4.46 -1.80 1.27
C ILE A 12 4.03 -2.80 0.20
N ASN A 13 4.99 -3.21 -0.64
CA ASN A 13 4.70 -4.16 -1.70
C ASN A 13 4.39 -5.58 -1.20
N ARG A 14 4.51 -5.84 0.11
CA ARG A 14 4.21 -7.12 0.76
C ARG A 14 2.94 -7.10 1.60
N TRP A 15 2.27 -5.95 1.73
CA TRP A 15 1.06 -5.86 2.56
C TRP A 15 -0.04 -6.77 2.05
N ARG A 16 -0.69 -7.43 3.00
CA ARG A 16 -1.81 -8.34 2.78
C ARG A 16 -3.12 -7.70 3.20
N LEU A 17 -4.22 -8.24 2.68
CA LEU A 17 -5.56 -7.87 3.12
C LEU A 17 -5.74 -8.13 4.63
N SER A 18 -5.18 -9.23 5.13
CA SER A 18 -5.21 -9.63 6.55
C SER A 18 -4.48 -8.67 7.48
N ASP A 19 -3.57 -7.84 6.96
CA ASP A 19 -2.84 -6.86 7.77
C ASP A 19 -3.68 -5.61 8.07
N ILE A 20 -4.85 -5.47 7.44
CA ILE A 20 -5.70 -4.28 7.52
C ILE A 20 -6.97 -4.60 8.32
N ASP A 21 -7.19 -3.86 9.39
CA ASP A 21 -8.48 -3.80 10.07
C ASP A 21 -9.18 -2.47 9.73
N LEU A 22 -10.16 -2.54 8.82
CA LEU A 22 -10.95 -1.38 8.41
C LEU A 22 -12.01 -0.95 9.42
N GLU A 23 -12.39 -1.82 10.35
CA GLU A 23 -13.38 -1.51 11.38
C GLU A 23 -12.69 -0.86 12.58
N GLY A 24 -11.63 -1.51 13.09
CA GLY A 24 -10.74 -0.96 14.11
C GLY A 24 -9.79 0.12 13.61
N LYS A 25 -9.81 0.45 12.32
CA LYS A 25 -9.01 1.52 11.67
C LYS A 25 -7.53 1.37 12.00
N SER A 26 -6.98 0.18 11.79
CA SER A 26 -5.58 -0.10 12.05
C SER A 26 -4.94 -0.95 10.96
N ILE A 27 -3.62 -0.91 10.91
CA ILE A 27 -2.81 -1.71 10.01
C ILE A 27 -1.62 -2.29 10.77
N TYR A 28 -1.37 -3.58 10.63
CA TYR A 28 -0.16 -4.21 11.13
C TYR A 28 0.99 -4.03 10.13
N ILE A 29 2.08 -3.40 10.56
CA ILE A 29 3.22 -3.13 9.70
C ILE A 29 4.32 -4.16 9.96
N HIS A 30 4.51 -5.07 8.99
CA HIS A 30 5.66 -5.97 8.97
C HIS A 30 6.91 -5.20 8.55
N ARG A 31 7.79 -4.89 9.50
CA ARG A 31 9.05 -4.21 9.20
C ARG A 31 10.10 -5.18 8.68
N LEU A 32 10.92 -4.71 7.74
CA LEU A 32 12.13 -5.42 7.33
C LEU A 32 13.30 -5.10 8.27
N LYS A 33 14.27 -6.01 8.32
CA LYS A 33 15.61 -5.92 8.96
C LYS A 33 15.66 -5.04 10.21
N ASN A 34 15.69 -5.67 11.39
CA ASN A 34 15.82 -5.01 12.71
C ASN A 34 14.76 -3.93 13.00
N GLY A 35 13.75 -3.79 12.14
CA GLY A 35 12.63 -2.89 12.37
C GLY A 35 11.60 -3.55 13.29
N PHE A 36 11.02 -2.74 14.17
CA PHE A 36 9.98 -3.18 15.09
C PHE A 36 8.61 -3.23 14.41
N SER A 37 8.11 -4.43 14.15
CA SER A 37 6.77 -4.63 13.60
C SER A 37 5.72 -4.27 14.63
N THR A 38 4.77 -3.43 14.25
CA THR A 38 3.74 -2.94 15.17
C THR A 38 2.49 -2.50 14.44
N ILE A 39 1.42 -2.29 15.20
CA ILE A 39 0.15 -1.75 14.71
C ILE A 39 0.28 -0.23 14.60
N HIS A 40 -0.13 0.29 13.44
CA HIS A 40 -0.29 1.72 13.21
C HIS A 40 -1.77 2.06 12.99
N PRO A 41 -2.24 3.24 13.42
CA PRO A 41 -3.60 3.69 13.14
C PRO A 41 -3.75 4.06 11.66
N LEU A 42 -4.90 3.72 11.06
CA LEU A 42 -5.31 4.23 9.75
C LEU A 42 -5.95 5.60 9.90
N TYR A 43 -5.32 6.62 9.34
CA TYR A 43 -5.86 7.98 9.39
C TYR A 43 -7.04 8.14 8.42
N ALA A 44 -7.91 9.12 8.66
CA ALA A 44 -9.17 9.29 7.93
C ALA A 44 -9.01 9.31 6.39
N LYS A 45 -7.96 9.99 5.88
CA LYS A 45 -7.67 10.04 4.44
C LYS A 45 -7.29 8.66 3.88
N GLU A 46 -6.46 7.91 4.62
CA GLU A 46 -6.01 6.57 4.21
C GLU A 46 -7.14 5.55 4.30
N HIS A 47 -7.96 5.62 5.35
CA HIS A 47 -9.14 4.78 5.50
C HIS A 47 -10.13 4.96 4.36
N LYS A 48 -10.40 6.22 3.98
CA LYS A 48 -11.25 6.54 2.82
C LYS A 48 -10.64 6.00 1.52
N ALA A 49 -9.35 6.24 1.30
CA ALA A 49 -8.65 5.78 0.10
C ALA A 49 -8.61 4.25 0.00
N LEU A 50 -8.34 3.54 1.10
CA LEU A 50 -8.37 2.08 1.16
C LEU A 50 -9.75 1.52 0.87
N ARG A 51 -10.81 2.09 1.44
CA ARG A 51 -12.18 1.64 1.14
C ARG A 51 -12.55 1.82 -0.34
N ALA A 52 -12.14 2.94 -0.94
CA ALA A 52 -12.34 3.16 -2.37
C ALA A 52 -11.51 2.16 -3.21
N TRP A 53 -10.24 1.98 -2.86
CA TRP A 53 -9.34 1.04 -3.51
C TRP A 53 -9.89 -0.39 -3.46
N LEU A 54 -10.35 -0.87 -2.31
CA LEU A 54 -10.83 -2.25 -2.18
C LEU A 54 -12.09 -2.53 -3.02
N LYS A 55 -12.91 -1.52 -3.31
CA LYS A 55 -14.02 -1.67 -4.28
C LYS A 55 -13.49 -1.89 -5.69
N VAL A 56 -12.51 -1.09 -6.11
CA VAL A 56 -11.88 -1.17 -7.44
C VAL A 56 -11.03 -2.45 -7.56
N ARG A 57 -10.29 -2.82 -6.52
CA ARG A 57 -9.42 -4.00 -6.46
C ARG A 57 -10.19 -5.29 -6.83
N ARG A 58 -11.48 -5.38 -6.50
CA ARG A 58 -12.32 -6.55 -6.84
C ARG A 58 -12.44 -6.79 -8.34
N THR A 59 -12.20 -5.78 -9.18
CA THR A 59 -12.26 -5.90 -10.64
C THR A 59 -10.89 -6.15 -11.27
N TYR A 60 -9.81 -6.17 -10.46
CA TYR A 60 -8.46 -6.43 -10.96
C TYR A 60 -8.27 -7.93 -11.15
N ARG A 61 -7.42 -8.30 -12.12
CA ARG A 61 -6.85 -9.65 -12.17
C ARG A 61 -6.14 -9.94 -10.84
N GLY A 62 -6.21 -11.17 -10.32
CA GLY A 62 -5.57 -11.51 -9.05
C GLY A 62 -6.31 -10.98 -7.81
N ALA A 63 -7.56 -10.55 -7.95
CA ALA A 63 -8.40 -10.08 -6.84
C ALA A 63 -8.61 -11.16 -5.76
N GLU A 64 -8.54 -12.43 -6.15
CA GLU A 64 -8.59 -13.62 -5.29
C GLU A 64 -7.33 -13.80 -4.43
N SER A 65 -6.23 -13.12 -4.75
CA SER A 65 -5.00 -13.19 -3.94
C SER A 65 -5.12 -12.37 -2.66
N ASP A 66 -4.22 -12.62 -1.70
CA ASP A 66 -4.20 -11.87 -0.44
C ASP A 66 -3.45 -10.53 -0.53
N TRP A 67 -2.86 -10.18 -1.67
CA TRP A 67 -2.06 -8.96 -1.79
C TRP A 67 -2.92 -7.70 -1.75
N LEU A 68 -2.60 -6.75 -0.89
CA LEU A 68 -3.39 -5.52 -0.77
C LEU A 68 -3.33 -4.68 -2.05
N PHE A 69 -2.14 -4.48 -2.61
CA PHE A 69 -1.93 -3.69 -3.82
C PHE A 69 -1.57 -4.59 -5.00
N LEU A 70 -2.41 -4.58 -6.04
CA LEU A 70 -2.28 -5.39 -7.24
C LEU A 70 -1.76 -4.57 -8.41
N SER A 71 -1.01 -5.24 -9.27
CA SER A 71 -0.71 -4.78 -10.63
C SER A 71 -1.83 -5.20 -11.59
N GLU A 72 -1.87 -4.60 -12.77
CA GLU A 72 -2.82 -4.99 -13.84
C GLU A 72 -2.65 -6.45 -14.28
N LYS A 73 -1.45 -7.01 -14.11
CA LYS A 73 -1.15 -8.42 -14.41
C LYS A 73 -1.63 -9.38 -13.31
N GLY A 74 -2.14 -8.86 -12.19
CA GLY A 74 -2.69 -9.61 -11.06
C GLY A 74 -1.69 -10.11 -10.04
N ASN A 75 -0.42 -9.79 -10.19
CA ASN A 75 0.58 -9.96 -9.13
C ASN A 75 0.60 -8.73 -8.22
N HIS A 76 1.21 -8.85 -7.04
CA HIS A 76 1.50 -7.69 -6.20
C HIS A 76 2.34 -6.65 -6.97
N LEU A 77 2.25 -5.38 -6.57
CA LEU A 77 3.09 -4.34 -7.16
C LEU A 77 4.58 -4.65 -6.98
N SER A 78 5.37 -4.49 -8.04
CA SER A 78 6.83 -4.61 -7.93
C SER A 78 7.41 -3.35 -7.29
N ARG A 79 8.60 -3.47 -6.67
CA ARG A 79 9.31 -2.30 -6.12
C ARG A 79 9.56 -1.24 -7.20
N GLN A 80 10.02 -1.66 -8.37
CA GLN A 80 10.27 -0.77 -9.51
C GLN A 80 9.00 -0.03 -9.96
N ARG A 81 7.84 -0.70 -10.00
CA ARG A 81 6.58 -0.05 -10.35
C ARG A 81 6.19 1.02 -9.34
N ILE A 82 6.38 0.77 -8.05
CA ILE A 82 6.13 1.77 -7.01
C ILE A 82 7.07 2.97 -7.16
N TYR A 83 8.37 2.75 -7.41
CA TYR A 83 9.30 3.83 -7.70
C TYR A 83 8.89 4.66 -8.91
N TRP A 84 8.51 3.99 -10.00
CA TRP A 84 8.01 4.67 -11.20
C TRP A 84 6.77 5.52 -10.90
N LEU A 85 5.81 4.99 -10.13
CA LEU A 85 4.62 5.74 -9.71
C LEU A 85 5.00 6.97 -8.88
N MET A 86 5.92 6.85 -7.93
CA MET A 86 6.36 8.00 -7.13
C MET A 86 7.01 9.07 -8.00
N ARG A 87 7.88 8.69 -8.93
CA ARG A 87 8.50 9.64 -9.88
C ARG A 87 7.44 10.32 -10.74
N HIS A 88 6.56 9.55 -11.36
CA HIS A 88 5.50 10.07 -12.21
C HIS A 88 4.60 11.09 -11.49
N TYR A 89 4.17 10.79 -10.26
CA TYR A 89 3.36 11.74 -9.48
C TYR A 89 4.15 12.95 -8.98
N SER A 90 5.46 12.83 -8.83
CA SER A 90 6.31 13.98 -8.48
C SER A 90 6.46 14.94 -9.66
N GLU A 91 6.68 14.41 -10.87
CA GLU A 91 6.69 15.18 -12.12
C GLU A 91 5.36 15.91 -12.33
N LEU A 92 4.22 15.22 -12.14
CA LEU A 92 2.88 15.84 -12.22
C LEU A 92 2.65 16.92 -11.15
N ALA A 93 3.31 16.82 -10.01
CA ALA A 93 3.25 17.82 -8.95
C ALA A 93 4.26 18.97 -9.14
N GLY A 94 5.07 18.94 -10.21
CA GLY A 94 6.12 19.94 -10.45
C GLY A 94 7.28 19.86 -9.47
N LEU A 95 7.52 18.69 -8.88
CA LEU A 95 8.62 18.43 -7.96
C LEU A 95 9.76 17.75 -8.71
N GLU A 96 10.97 18.31 -8.63
CA GLU A 96 12.19 17.61 -9.08
C GLU A 96 12.57 16.53 -8.07
N VAL A 97 12.80 15.30 -8.56
CA VAL A 97 13.19 14.12 -7.76
C VAL A 97 14.33 13.38 -8.42
#